data_AF-A0A3N0YFG5-F1
#
_entry.id   AF-A0A3N0YFG5-F1
#
_cell.length_a   1.000
_cell.length_b   1.000
_cell.length_c   1.000
_cell.angle_alpha   90.00
_cell.angle_beta   90.00
_cell.angle_gamma   90.00
#
_symmetry.space_group_name_H-M   'P 1'
#
loop_
_entity.id
_entity.type
_entity.pdbx_description
1 polymer ?
#
loop_
_entity_poly.entity_id
_entity_poly.type
_entity_poly.pdbx_seq_one_letter_code
_entity_poly.pdbx_strand_id
1 'polypeptide(L)'
;MSELTQAEFESSDDELPEEVGFDASKSAALKSVREALESAKREKNLLKEKRRKRQQLYQEQKSRKRLPEDLLEEFDTEPQKQTELSENDKDEEETKTTSERNSKSLPDSYSVKRVKDETADKSLQQRAMDFIQSRLYGPGTKRTTNAEILSLKRKRGVIQGAAVEFASKKLGADVKAKVAKSNKRFLQKKKLVPF
;
A
#
# COMPACT_ATOMS: atom_id res chain seq x y z
N MET A 1 -38.65 -39.22 -34.11
CA MET A 1 -37.82 -38.84 -35.26
C MET A 1 -37.01 -37.62 -34.80
N SER A 2 -35.96 -37.80 -34.00
CA SER A 2 -34.57 -38.09 -34.45
C SER A 2 -34.09 -36.92 -35.32
N GLU A 3 -33.09 -36.12 -34.97
CA GLU A 3 -31.66 -36.45 -34.80
C GLU A 3 -31.01 -35.31 -33.96
N LEU A 4 -30.37 -35.60 -32.83
CA LEU A 4 -28.99 -36.06 -32.64
C LEU A 4 -27.92 -35.04 -33.10
N THR A 5 -27.38 -34.39 -32.08
CA THR A 5 -26.13 -33.63 -32.01
C THR A 5 -24.92 -34.41 -32.57
N GLN A 6 -24.25 -33.86 -33.58
CA GLN A 6 -22.92 -34.26 -34.10
C GLN A 6 -22.42 -33.09 -34.97
N ALA A 7 -21.26 -32.48 -34.84
CA ALA A 7 -20.05 -32.80 -34.10
C ALA A 7 -19.26 -31.49 -33.87
N GLU A 8 -19.04 -31.11 -32.62
CA GLU A 8 -18.07 -30.08 -32.21
C GLU A 8 -17.37 -30.54 -30.92
N PHE A 9 -16.81 -31.74 -30.94
CA PHE A 9 -15.89 -32.22 -29.91
C PHE A 9 -14.97 -33.22 -30.56
N GLU A 10 -13.76 -32.79 -30.93
CA GLU A 10 -12.52 -33.59 -30.93
C GLU A 10 -11.42 -32.86 -31.72
N SER A 11 -10.82 -31.87 -31.06
CA SER A 11 -9.38 -31.60 -31.21
C SER A 11 -8.87 -31.28 -29.82
N SER A 12 -9.02 -32.26 -28.91
CA SER A 12 -8.32 -32.25 -27.63
C SER A 12 -6.85 -32.48 -27.95
N ASP A 13 -6.05 -31.46 -27.71
CA ASP A 13 -4.59 -31.43 -27.75
C ASP A 13 -4.05 -32.36 -26.65
N ASP A 14 -4.22 -33.66 -26.85
CA ASP A 14 -3.73 -34.74 -25.98
C ASP A 14 -2.32 -35.15 -26.45
N GLU A 15 -1.47 -34.14 -26.64
CA GLU A 15 -0.06 -34.34 -26.93
C GLU A 15 0.60 -34.86 -25.65
N LEU A 16 0.90 -36.17 -25.66
CA LEU A 16 1.60 -36.86 -24.59
C LEU A 16 2.82 -36.03 -24.16
N PRO A 17 3.07 -35.87 -22.84
CA PRO A 17 4.25 -35.16 -22.38
C PRO A 17 5.49 -35.71 -23.08
N GLU A 18 6.27 -34.82 -23.68
CA GLU A 18 7.53 -35.17 -24.35
C GLU A 18 8.31 -36.10 -23.42
N GLU A 19 8.67 -37.29 -23.91
CA GLU A 19 9.44 -38.26 -23.14
C GLU A 19 10.87 -37.72 -22.99
N VAL A 20 11.06 -36.82 -22.04
CA VAL A 20 12.35 -36.18 -21.78
C VAL A 20 13.23 -37.19 -21.05
N GLY A 21 14.26 -37.69 -21.73
CA GLY A 21 15.24 -38.58 -21.14
C GLY A 21 15.83 -38.00 -19.84
N PHE A 22 16.17 -38.88 -18.88
CA PHE A 22 16.69 -38.49 -17.57
C PHE A 22 17.88 -37.53 -17.65
N ASP A 23 18.80 -37.75 -18.60
CA ASP A 23 19.96 -36.89 -18.81
C ASP A 23 19.59 -35.50 -19.36
N ALA A 24 18.60 -35.44 -20.25
CA ALA A 24 18.07 -34.19 -20.77
C ALA A 24 17.42 -33.38 -19.64
N SER A 25 16.58 -34.03 -18.82
CA SER A 25 15.95 -33.44 -17.63
C SER A 25 16.99 -32.92 -16.62
N LYS A 26 18.04 -33.69 -16.34
CA LYS A 26 19.15 -33.28 -15.47
C LYS A 26 19.88 -32.06 -16.02
N SER A 27 20.17 -32.05 -17.32
CA SER A 27 20.85 -30.92 -17.97
C SER A 27 19.99 -29.65 -17.98
N ALA A 28 18.67 -29.78 -18.20
CA ALA A 28 17.72 -28.69 -18.18
C ALA A 28 17.60 -28.09 -16.77
N ALA A 29 17.52 -28.92 -15.74
CA ALA A 29 17.49 -28.47 -14.35
C ALA A 29 18.76 -27.68 -13.99
N LEU A 30 19.95 -28.16 -14.37
CA LEU A 30 21.21 -27.46 -14.12
C LEU A 30 21.31 -26.13 -14.87
N LYS A 31 20.81 -26.06 -16.12
CA LYS A 31 20.74 -24.81 -16.88
C LYS A 31 19.78 -23.81 -16.24
N SER A 32 18.59 -24.26 -15.85
CA SER A 32 17.60 -23.43 -15.16
C SER A 32 18.16 -22.80 -13.88
N VAL A 33 18.89 -23.59 -13.07
CA VAL A 33 19.55 -23.07 -11.86
C VAL A 33 20.60 -22.00 -12.20
N ARG A 34 21.41 -22.22 -13.24
CA ARG A 34 22.41 -21.23 -13.68
C ARG A 34 21.75 -19.94 -14.15
N GLU A 35 20.72 -20.05 -14.98
CA GLU A 35 19.97 -18.91 -15.51
C GLU A 35 19.29 -18.11 -14.39
N ALA A 36 18.72 -18.79 -13.39
CA ALA A 36 18.14 -18.14 -12.22
C ALA A 36 19.18 -17.36 -11.41
N LEU A 37 20.40 -17.89 -11.25
CA LEU A 37 21.49 -17.16 -10.58
C LEU A 37 21.99 -15.98 -11.41
N GLU A 38 22.06 -16.12 -12.73
CA GLU A 38 22.47 -15.04 -13.62
C GLU A 38 21.43 -13.92 -13.67
N SER A 39 20.15 -14.25 -13.74
CA SER A 39 19.07 -13.26 -13.74
C SER A 39 19.04 -12.47 -12.43
N ALA A 40 19.22 -13.11 -11.28
CA ALA A 40 19.34 -12.44 -9.98
C ALA A 40 20.54 -11.49 -9.92
N LYS A 41 21.69 -11.88 -10.51
CA LYS A 41 22.86 -10.99 -10.62
C LYS A 41 22.59 -9.78 -11.52
N ARG A 42 21.92 -9.98 -12.67
CA ARG A 42 21.54 -8.90 -13.60
C ARG A 42 20.58 -7.92 -12.92
N GLU A 43 19.57 -8.42 -12.22
CA GLU A 43 18.61 -7.60 -11.48
C GLU A 43 19.30 -6.75 -10.40
N LYS A 44 20.20 -7.35 -9.62
CA LYS A 44 21.01 -6.63 -8.62
C LYS A 44 21.83 -5.50 -9.25
N ASN A 45 22.40 -5.73 -10.44
CA ASN A 45 23.15 -4.70 -11.16
C ASN A 45 22.26 -3.56 -11.65
N LEU A 46 21.07 -3.86 -12.21
CA LEU A 46 20.10 -2.85 -12.61
C LEU A 46 19.65 -1.97 -11.43
N LEU A 47 19.47 -2.55 -10.25
CA LEU A 47 19.15 -1.80 -9.02
C LEU A 47 20.29 -0.87 -8.61
N LYS A 48 21.55 -1.33 -8.70
CA LYS A 48 22.73 -0.50 -8.44
C LYS A 48 22.85 0.65 -9.44
N GLU A 49 22.60 0.40 -10.73
CA GLU A 49 22.60 1.44 -11.76
C GLU A 49 21.52 2.48 -11.50
N LYS A 50 20.29 2.06 -11.18
CA LYS A 50 19.21 2.99 -10.79
C LYS A 50 19.60 3.85 -9.59
N ARG A 51 20.29 3.27 -8.60
CA ARG A 51 20.82 4.02 -7.45
C ARG A 51 21.88 5.04 -7.88
N ARG A 52 22.83 4.65 -8.74
CA ARG A 52 23.86 5.55 -9.29
C ARG A 52 23.24 6.71 -10.07
N LYS A 53 22.28 6.45 -10.96
CA LYS A 53 21.58 7.48 -11.73
C LYS A 53 20.86 8.49 -10.82
N ARG A 54 20.16 8.01 -9.78
CA ARG A 54 19.53 8.91 -8.80
C ARG A 54 20.54 9.78 -8.04
N GLN A 55 21.69 9.20 -7.68
CA GLN A 55 22.75 9.95 -7.00
C GLN A 55 23.36 11.02 -7.92
N GLN A 56 23.60 10.70 -9.20
CA GLN A 56 24.08 11.65 -10.19
C GLN A 56 23.07 12.79 -10.40
N LEU A 57 21.79 12.47 -10.55
CA LEU A 57 20.74 13.48 -10.67
C LEU A 57 20.63 14.37 -9.43
N TYR A 58 20.80 13.82 -8.23
CA TYR A 58 20.86 14.61 -7.01
C TYR A 58 22.08 15.55 -6.99
N GLN A 59 23.25 15.07 -7.40
CA GLN A 59 24.46 15.90 -7.48
C GLN A 59 24.31 17.01 -8.53
N GLU A 60 23.78 16.69 -9.70
CA GLU A 60 23.48 17.64 -10.78
C GLU A 60 22.42 18.67 -10.36
N GLN A 61 21.37 18.24 -9.64
CA GLN A 61 20.41 19.19 -9.07
C GLN A 61 21.04 20.04 -7.97
N LYS A 62 21.92 19.49 -7.14
CA LYS A 62 22.61 20.25 -6.11
C LYS A 62 23.58 21.28 -6.70
N SER A 63 24.21 20.98 -7.84
CA SER A 63 25.04 21.95 -8.56
C SER A 63 24.19 22.98 -9.32
N ARG A 64 23.07 22.57 -9.95
CA ARG A 64 22.16 23.46 -10.70
C ARG A 64 21.22 24.32 -9.85
N LYS A 65 20.87 23.90 -8.64
CA LYS A 65 20.10 24.71 -7.67
C LYS A 65 20.95 25.80 -7.01
N ARG A 66 22.23 25.90 -7.37
CA ARG A 66 22.98 27.14 -7.16
C ARG A 66 22.42 28.18 -8.12
N LEU A 67 22.34 29.42 -7.67
CA LEU A 67 22.00 30.53 -8.55
C LEU A 67 22.92 30.48 -9.79
N PRO A 68 22.43 30.85 -10.98
CA PRO A 68 23.28 31.01 -12.16
C PRO A 68 24.59 31.71 -11.79
N GLU A 69 25.71 31.18 -12.27
CA GLU A 69 27.04 31.72 -11.93
C GLU A 69 27.12 33.22 -12.21
N ASP A 70 26.48 33.67 -13.29
CA ASP A 70 26.34 35.08 -13.68
C ASP A 70 25.78 35.97 -12.53
N LEU A 71 24.78 35.48 -11.78
CA LEU A 71 24.22 36.22 -10.64
C LEU A 71 25.12 36.15 -9.41
N LEU A 72 25.89 35.07 -9.25
CA LEU A 72 26.84 34.93 -8.14
C LEU A 72 28.05 35.86 -8.33
N GLU A 73 28.53 35.97 -9.58
CA GLU A 73 29.61 36.87 -9.97
C GLU A 73 29.20 38.36 -9.81
N GLU A 74 27.94 38.71 -10.06
CA GLU A 74 27.40 40.05 -9.76
C GLU A 74 27.48 40.39 -8.25
N PHE A 75 27.21 39.44 -7.35
CA PHE A 75 27.34 39.67 -5.90
C PHE A 75 28.79 39.74 -5.42
N ASP A 76 29.71 39.04 -6.08
CA ASP A 76 31.14 39.06 -5.73
C ASP A 76 31.87 40.29 -6.32
N THR A 77 31.36 40.86 -7.43
CA THR A 77 31.93 42.05 -8.08
C THR A 77 31.40 43.38 -7.53
N GLU A 78 30.24 43.38 -6.86
CA GLU A 78 29.78 44.55 -6.10
C GLU A 78 30.56 44.69 -4.78
N PRO A 79 31.30 45.79 -4.55
CA PRO A 79 31.99 45.99 -3.28
C PRO A 79 30.97 46.22 -2.17
N GLN A 80 30.77 45.21 -1.31
CA GLN A 80 29.98 45.30 -0.09
C GLN A 80 30.50 46.46 0.79
N LYS A 81 29.69 47.52 0.91
CA LYS A 81 29.87 48.54 1.96
C LYS A 81 29.56 47.91 3.31
N GLN A 82 30.62 47.57 4.04
CA GLN A 82 30.60 47.06 5.40
C GLN A 82 29.81 48.01 6.33
N THR A 83 28.78 47.48 7.00
CA THR A 83 28.21 48.09 8.20
C THR A 83 28.49 47.11 9.34
N GLU A 84 29.49 47.41 10.16
CA GLU A 84 29.82 46.63 11.34
C GLU A 84 28.75 46.83 12.42
N LEU A 85 28.15 45.75 12.89
CA LEU A 85 27.51 45.72 14.21
C LEU A 85 27.91 44.43 14.92
N SER A 86 28.58 44.68 16.03
CA SER A 86 29.23 43.82 17.00
C SER A 86 28.37 42.68 17.57
N GLU A 87 29.05 41.56 17.80
CA GLU A 87 28.70 40.47 18.71
C GLU A 87 28.23 40.98 20.09
N ASN A 88 27.18 40.38 20.65
CA ASN A 88 27.16 39.89 22.03
C ASN A 88 25.88 39.08 22.30
N ASP A 89 26.10 37.83 22.70
CA ASP A 89 25.11 36.91 23.27
C ASP A 89 24.57 37.42 24.63
N LYS A 90 23.26 37.26 24.86
CA LYS A 90 22.63 36.47 25.95
C LYS A 90 21.22 36.94 26.30
N ASP A 91 20.28 36.01 26.07
CA ASP A 91 19.15 35.57 26.90
C ASP A 91 18.15 36.58 27.50
N GLU A 92 16.93 36.45 26.99
CA GLU A 92 15.62 36.39 27.67
C GLU A 92 15.37 37.28 28.90
N GLU A 93 14.46 38.25 28.79
CA GLU A 93 13.02 38.05 29.08
C GLU A 93 12.18 39.32 28.79
N GLU A 94 10.89 39.09 28.52
CA GLU A 94 9.75 39.99 28.71
C GLU A 94 9.32 41.07 27.67
N THR A 95 8.23 40.71 26.98
CA THR A 95 6.94 41.42 26.88
C THR A 95 6.48 42.08 25.57
N LYS A 96 5.23 41.70 25.23
CA LYS A 96 4.15 42.47 24.58
C LYS A 96 4.14 42.65 23.05
N THR A 97 3.24 41.84 22.47
CA THR A 97 2.14 42.25 21.58
C THR A 97 2.46 43.28 20.49
N THR A 98 2.51 42.84 19.23
CA THR A 98 1.82 43.53 18.12
C THR A 98 1.59 42.58 16.95
N SER A 99 0.31 42.29 16.70
CA SER A 99 -0.31 41.99 15.41
C SER A 99 0.59 41.45 14.29
N GLU A 100 0.76 40.13 14.23
CA GLU A 100 1.02 39.49 12.95
C GLU A 100 -0.27 39.51 12.14
N ARG A 101 -0.26 40.36 11.13
CA ARG A 101 -1.29 40.45 10.09
C ARG A 101 -1.45 39.05 9.51
N ASN A 102 -2.60 38.43 9.79
CA ASN A 102 -3.12 37.32 8.99
C ASN A 102 -3.19 37.79 7.54
N SER A 103 -2.12 37.59 6.76
CA SER A 103 -2.21 37.61 5.32
C SER A 103 -3.12 36.43 4.98
N LYS A 104 -4.38 36.74 4.74
CA LYS A 104 -5.35 35.81 4.15
C LYS A 104 -4.84 35.51 2.74
N SER A 105 -3.89 34.59 2.62
CA SER A 105 -3.55 34.01 1.33
C SER A 105 -4.80 33.29 0.84
N LEU A 106 -5.29 33.69 -0.32
CA LEU A 106 -6.35 32.97 -0.99
C LEU A 106 -5.80 31.57 -1.35
N PRO A 107 -6.59 30.50 -1.23
CA PRO A 107 -6.13 29.18 -1.62
C PRO A 107 -5.86 29.17 -3.14
N ASP A 108 -4.60 28.92 -3.53
CA ASP A 108 -4.13 28.93 -4.92
C ASP A 108 -4.73 27.83 -5.82
N SER A 109 -5.66 27.01 -5.32
CA SER A 109 -6.36 26.03 -6.15
C SER A 109 -7.73 25.64 -5.60
N TYR A 110 -8.74 25.67 -6.46
CA TYR A 110 -10.07 25.12 -6.20
C TYR A 110 -10.13 23.69 -6.76
N SER A 111 -10.36 22.70 -5.89
CA SER A 111 -10.61 21.33 -6.33
C SER A 111 -12.13 21.10 -6.39
N VAL A 112 -12.67 20.86 -7.59
CA VAL A 112 -14.07 20.46 -7.77
C VAL A 112 -14.14 18.95 -7.75
N LYS A 113 -14.88 18.37 -6.79
CA LYS A 113 -15.17 16.92 -6.74
C LYS A 113 -16.68 16.73 -6.71
N ARG A 114 -17.19 15.73 -7.41
CA ARG A 114 -18.63 15.41 -7.31
C ARG A 114 -18.83 14.54 -6.08
N VAL A 115 -19.91 14.77 -5.33
CA VAL A 115 -20.25 14.00 -4.12
C VAL A 115 -20.31 12.49 -4.39
N LYS A 116 -20.71 12.08 -5.61
CA LYS A 116 -20.72 10.68 -6.04
C LYS A 116 -19.31 10.08 -6.13
N ASP A 117 -18.32 10.87 -6.55
CA ASP A 117 -16.94 10.43 -6.68
C ASP A 117 -16.35 10.09 -5.30
N GLU A 118 -16.70 10.83 -4.24
CA GLU A 118 -16.27 10.49 -2.87
C GLU A 118 -16.77 9.12 -2.38
N THR A 119 -18.01 8.76 -2.73
CA THR A 119 -18.57 7.46 -2.35
C THR A 119 -17.93 6.33 -3.15
N ALA A 120 -17.67 6.56 -4.44
CA ALA A 120 -16.95 5.63 -5.30
C ALA A 120 -15.53 5.40 -4.78
N ASP A 121 -14.82 6.47 -4.42
CA ASP A 121 -13.47 6.42 -3.86
C ASP A 121 -13.43 5.61 -2.55
N LYS A 122 -14.38 5.85 -1.63
CA LYS A 122 -14.49 5.07 -0.38
C LYS A 122 -14.72 3.58 -0.67
N SER A 123 -15.58 3.25 -1.65
CA SER A 123 -15.84 1.86 -2.03
C SER A 123 -14.62 1.18 -2.67
N LEU A 124 -13.87 1.91 -3.50
CA LEU A 124 -12.65 1.43 -4.13
C LEU A 124 -11.54 1.21 -3.10
N GLN A 125 -11.41 2.13 -2.15
CA GLN A 125 -10.49 2.00 -1.00
C GLN A 125 -10.84 0.79 -0.15
N GLN A 126 -12.12 0.57 0.17
CA GLN A 126 -12.56 -0.63 0.90
C GLN A 126 -12.21 -1.90 0.13
N ARG A 127 -12.51 -1.95 -1.18
CA ARG A 127 -12.18 -3.09 -2.04
C ARG A 127 -10.68 -3.37 -2.10
N ALA A 128 -9.85 -2.33 -2.14
CA ALA A 128 -8.39 -2.45 -2.09
C ALA A 128 -7.91 -2.98 -0.72
N MET A 129 -8.49 -2.51 0.38
CA MET A 129 -8.19 -3.03 1.72
C MET A 129 -8.58 -4.50 1.85
N ASP A 130 -9.77 -4.88 1.39
CA ASP A 130 -10.25 -6.26 1.40
C ASP A 130 -9.36 -7.17 0.55
N PHE A 131 -8.91 -6.69 -0.62
CA PHE A 131 -7.96 -7.42 -1.47
C PHE A 131 -6.65 -7.70 -0.72
N ILE A 132 -6.05 -6.68 -0.10
CA ILE A 132 -4.82 -6.84 0.69
C ILE A 132 -5.05 -7.82 1.84
N GLN A 133 -6.16 -7.70 2.57
CA GLN A 133 -6.47 -8.59 3.69
C GLN A 133 -6.61 -10.05 3.25
N SER A 134 -7.35 -10.31 2.16
CA SER A 134 -7.55 -11.66 1.64
C SER A 134 -6.26 -12.32 1.15
N ARG A 135 -5.37 -11.55 0.51
CA ARG A 135 -4.12 -12.06 -0.06
C ARG A 135 -3.01 -12.23 0.97
N LEU A 136 -2.94 -11.34 1.97
CA LEU A 136 -1.81 -11.29 2.91
C LEU A 136 -2.08 -12.02 4.23
N TYR A 137 -3.33 -12.01 4.73
CA TYR A 137 -3.64 -12.48 6.10
C TYR A 137 -4.61 -13.67 6.16
N GLY A 138 -5.17 -14.09 5.02
CA GLY A 138 -6.05 -15.25 4.90
C GLY A 138 -7.47 -15.02 5.43
N PRO A 139 -8.41 -15.93 5.10
CA PRO A 139 -9.81 -15.81 5.49
C PRO A 139 -9.99 -15.90 7.02
N GLY A 140 -10.69 -14.92 7.59
CA GLY A 140 -11.05 -14.90 9.02
C GLY A 140 -10.15 -14.02 9.90
N THR A 141 -8.95 -13.66 9.44
CA THR A 141 -8.03 -12.79 10.17
C THR A 141 -8.32 -11.32 9.88
N LYS A 142 -8.73 -10.55 10.90
CA LYS A 142 -8.89 -9.09 10.76
C LYS A 142 -7.70 -8.40 11.40
N ARG A 143 -6.68 -8.11 10.58
CA ARG A 143 -5.56 -7.27 11.00
C ARG A 143 -5.91 -5.80 10.79
N THR A 144 -5.70 -5.01 11.83
CA THR A 144 -5.96 -3.56 11.79
C THR A 144 -4.76 -2.85 11.18
N THR A 145 -4.99 -1.73 10.48
CA THR A 145 -3.90 -1.00 9.81
C THR A 145 -3.04 -0.25 10.83
N ASN A 146 -1.76 -0.02 10.54
CA ASN A 146 -0.85 0.71 11.46
C ASN A 146 -1.39 2.11 11.80
N ALA A 147 -1.95 2.80 10.80
CA ALA A 147 -2.58 4.11 11.01
C ALA A 147 -3.78 4.03 11.97
N GLU A 148 -4.58 2.97 11.88
CA GLU A 148 -5.72 2.76 12.76
C GLU A 148 -5.28 2.38 14.19
N ILE A 149 -4.28 1.51 14.33
CA ILE A 149 -3.68 1.11 15.62
C ILE A 149 -3.11 2.32 16.36
N LEU A 150 -2.39 3.19 15.63
CA LEU A 150 -1.75 4.38 16.19
C LEU A 150 -2.69 5.60 16.26
N SER A 151 -3.94 5.46 15.81
CA SER A 151 -4.89 6.57 15.84
C SER A 151 -5.25 6.98 17.27
N LEU A 152 -5.43 8.29 17.49
CA LEU A 152 -5.90 8.80 18.78
C LEU A 152 -7.24 8.18 19.21
N LYS A 153 -8.08 7.79 18.25
CA LYS A 153 -9.36 7.12 18.51
C LYS A 153 -9.17 5.77 19.20
N ARG A 154 -8.19 4.96 18.79
CA ARG A 154 -7.87 3.69 19.47
C ARG A 154 -7.08 3.90 20.75
N LYS A 155 -6.22 4.92 20.80
CA LYS A 155 -5.41 5.25 21.99
C LYS A 155 -6.26 5.79 23.14
N ARG A 156 -7.18 6.71 22.86
CA ARG A 156 -8.02 7.42 23.86
C ARG A 156 -9.43 6.82 23.98
N GLY A 157 -9.82 5.91 23.09
CA GLY A 157 -11.13 5.28 23.10
C GLY A 157 -11.26 4.20 24.17
N VAL A 158 -12.49 3.95 24.61
CA VAL A 158 -12.86 2.89 25.58
C VAL A 158 -12.47 1.50 25.07
N ILE A 159 -12.49 1.32 23.75
CA ILE A 159 -12.07 0.08 23.09
C ILE A 159 -10.65 0.28 22.56
N GLN A 160 -9.66 0.01 23.40
CA GLN A 160 -8.26 -0.12 22.98
C GLN A 160 -8.14 -1.42 22.18
N GLY A 161 -8.30 -1.33 20.86
CA GLY A 161 -8.39 -2.52 20.02
C GLY A 161 -7.02 -3.15 19.76
N ALA A 162 -6.95 -4.48 19.80
CA ALA A 162 -5.75 -5.25 19.48
C ALA A 162 -5.31 -5.08 18.01
N ALA A 163 -4.01 -5.23 17.76
CA ALA A 163 -3.45 -5.15 16.41
C ALA A 163 -4.00 -6.24 15.47
N VAL A 164 -4.28 -7.42 16.03
CA VAL A 164 -4.79 -8.59 15.32
C VAL A 164 -5.97 -9.16 16.09
N GLU A 165 -7.13 -9.32 15.43
CA GLU A 165 -8.24 -10.10 15.94
C GLU A 165 -8.28 -11.46 15.22
N PHE A 166 -7.98 -12.54 15.96
CA PHE A 166 -7.98 -13.91 15.42
C PHE A 166 -9.39 -14.45 15.13
N ALA A 167 -10.39 -13.96 15.86
CA ALA A 167 -11.78 -14.31 15.65
C ALA A 167 -12.65 -13.08 15.88
N SER A 168 -13.52 -12.76 14.91
CA SER A 168 -14.48 -11.69 15.11
C SER A 168 -15.46 -12.08 16.22
N LYS A 169 -15.72 -11.17 17.17
CA LYS A 169 -16.68 -11.40 18.27
C LYS A 169 -18.09 -11.78 17.77
N LYS A 170 -18.41 -11.41 16.52
CA LYS A 170 -19.68 -11.71 15.85
C LYS A 170 -19.80 -13.18 15.40
N LEU A 171 -18.68 -13.84 15.09
CA LEU A 171 -18.68 -15.23 14.61
C LEU A 171 -19.32 -16.19 15.64
N GLY A 172 -19.09 -15.97 16.93
CA GLY A 172 -19.72 -16.74 17.99
C GLY A 172 -21.24 -16.60 18.02
N ALA A 173 -21.78 -15.40 17.73
CA ALA A 173 -23.22 -15.17 17.67
C ALA A 173 -23.85 -15.86 16.44
N ASP A 174 -23.19 -15.79 15.29
CA ASP A 174 -23.66 -16.45 14.06
C ASP A 174 -23.67 -17.97 14.18
N VAL A 175 -22.64 -18.56 14.80
CA VAL A 175 -22.58 -20.01 15.08
C VAL A 175 -23.70 -20.39 16.05
N LYS A 176 -23.91 -19.64 17.15
CA LYS A 176 -25.01 -19.87 18.09
C LYS A 176 -26.38 -19.80 17.40
N ALA A 177 -26.59 -18.82 16.51
CA ALA A 177 -27.83 -18.69 15.75
C ALA A 177 -28.05 -19.87 14.78
N LYS A 178 -27.00 -20.34 14.10
CA LYS A 178 -27.06 -21.53 13.23
C LYS A 178 -27.39 -22.79 14.04
N VAL A 179 -26.76 -22.98 15.20
CA VAL A 179 -27.04 -24.10 16.11
C VAL A 179 -28.49 -24.06 16.58
N ALA A 180 -28.99 -22.90 17.03
CA ALA A 180 -30.38 -22.76 17.47
C ALA A 180 -31.39 -23.09 16.34
N LYS A 181 -31.13 -22.61 15.11
CA LYS A 181 -31.95 -22.93 13.92
C LYS A 181 -31.90 -24.43 13.59
N SER A 182 -30.71 -25.04 13.68
CA SER A 182 -30.53 -26.48 13.46
C SER A 182 -31.30 -27.30 14.50
N ASN A 183 -31.19 -26.95 15.78
CA ASN A 183 -31.92 -27.62 16.87
C ASN A 183 -33.43 -27.51 16.69
N LYS A 184 -33.96 -26.32 16.35
CA LYS A 184 -35.39 -26.14 16.03
C LYS A 184 -35.85 -27.05 14.88
N ARG A 185 -35.08 -27.10 13.79
CA ARG A 185 -35.35 -27.99 12.63
C ARG A 185 -35.30 -29.46 13.02
N PHE A 186 -34.35 -29.85 13.87
CA PHE A 186 -34.22 -31.22 14.34
C PHE A 186 -35.43 -31.64 15.19
N LEU A 187 -35.83 -30.80 16.16
CA LEU A 187 -37.00 -31.05 17.00
C LEU A 187 -38.29 -31.15 16.17
N GLN A 188 -38.46 -30.26 15.17
CA GLN A 188 -39.57 -30.31 14.22
C GLN A 188 -39.58 -31.61 13.41
N LYS A 189 -38.43 -32.04 12.87
CA LYS A 189 -38.30 -33.30 12.13
C LYS A 189 -38.60 -34.52 13.00
N LYS A 190 -38.21 -34.48 14.27
CA LYS A 190 -38.44 -35.57 15.23
C LYS A 190 -39.85 -35.56 15.83
N LYS A 191 -40.70 -34.56 15.48
CA LYS A 191 -42.05 -34.37 16.04
C LYS A 191 -42.06 -34.36 17.58
N LEU A 192 -40.98 -33.87 18.19
CA LEU A 192 -40.80 -33.84 19.65
C LEU A 192 -41.47 -32.63 20.31
N VAL A 193 -42.11 -31.76 19.51
CA VAL A 193 -42.89 -30.63 20.00
C VAL A 193 -44.34 -30.88 19.58
N PRO A 194 -45.29 -31.06 20.53
CA PRO A 194 -46.70 -31.01 20.22
C PRO A 194 -47.06 -29.58 19.84
N PHE A 195 -47.84 -29.43 18.77
CA PHE A 195 -48.31 -28.14 18.26
C PHE A 195 -49.17 -27.40 19.29
#